data_AF-A0A9D2HZX2-F1
#
_entry.id   AF-A0A9D2HZX2-F1
#
_cell.length_a   1.000
_cell.length_b   1.000
_cell.length_c   1.000
_cell.angle_alpha   90.00
_cell.angle_beta   90.00
_cell.angle_gamma   90.00
#
_symmetry.space_group_name_H-M   'P 1'
#
loop_
_entity.id
_entity.type
_entity.pdbx_description
1 polymer ?
#
loop_
_entity_poly.entity_id
_entity_poly.type
_entity_poly.pdbx_seq_one_letter_code
_entity_poly.pdbx_strand_id
1 'polypeptide(L)' 'IAVSLTGAAGPSSLEGEIPGTVWIGIAQKNKKTFAKTFHFGYKRNLNRDYSVWSAFNVVRQVLLEEEIADIVYKS' A
#
# COMPACT_ATOMS: atom_id res chain seq x y z
N ILE A 1 3.34 -8.64 -13.74
CA ILE A 1 2.72 -8.24 -12.46
C ILE A 1 2.25 -6.81 -12.62
N ALA A 2 1.06 -6.47 -12.11
CA ALA A 2 0.53 -5.12 -12.12
C ALA A 2 0.36 -4.65 -10.67
N VAL A 3 0.59 -3.35 -10.46
CA VAL A 3 0.54 -2.70 -9.14
C VAL A 3 -0.28 -1.43 -9.28
N SER A 4 -1.20 -1.19 -8.34
CA SER A 4 -1.92 0.08 -8.22
C SER A 4 -1.78 0.64 -6.80
N LEU A 5 -1.81 1.96 -6.69
CA LEU A 5 -1.84 2.67 -5.41
C LEU A 5 -2.97 3.69 -5.42
N THR A 6 -3.75 3.73 -4.35
CA THR A 6 -4.76 4.77 -4.10
C THR A 6 -4.84 5.06 -2.60
N GLY A 7 -5.11 6.29 -2.19
CA GLY A 7 -5.21 6.61 -0.77
C GLY A 7 -5.17 8.08 -0.42
N ALA A 8 -5.42 8.36 0.85
CA ALA A 8 -5.41 9.67 1.45
C ALA A 8 -3.98 10.03 1.88
N ALA A 9 -3.16 10.64 1.02
CA ALA A 9 -1.80 11.02 1.41
C ALA A 9 -1.75 12.06 2.56
N GLY A 10 -2.85 12.75 2.85
CA GLY A 10 -2.92 13.85 3.81
C GLY A 10 -2.60 15.22 3.19
N PRO A 11 -2.64 16.30 4.01
CA PRO A 11 -2.88 16.29 5.46
C PRO A 11 -4.37 16.16 5.85
N SER A 12 -5.30 16.37 4.92
CA SER A 12 -6.72 16.13 5.16
C SER A 12 -7.10 14.68 4.90
N SER A 13 -8.22 14.26 5.49
CA SER A 13 -8.88 13.02 5.08
C SER A 13 -9.29 13.10 3.60
N LEU A 14 -9.47 11.93 3.00
CA LEU A 14 -10.03 11.77 1.67
C LEU A 14 -11.05 10.64 1.75
N GLU A 15 -12.30 10.89 1.35
CA GLU A 15 -13.38 9.88 1.33
C GLU A 15 -13.65 9.20 2.69
N GLY A 16 -13.39 9.90 3.81
CA GLY A 16 -13.56 9.37 5.16
C GLY A 16 -12.34 8.60 5.70
N GLU A 17 -11.33 8.37 4.88
CA GLU A 17 -10.07 7.74 5.30
C GLU A 17 -9.18 8.73 6.05
N ILE A 18 -8.55 8.23 7.11
CA ILE A 18 -7.56 9.00 7.86
C ILE A 18 -6.32 9.28 6.99
N PRO A 19 -5.70 10.47 7.12
CA PRO A 19 -4.44 10.77 6.43
C PRO A 19 -3.41 9.66 6.65
N GLY A 20 -2.77 9.24 5.56
CA GLY A 20 -1.81 8.14 5.57
C GLY A 20 -2.36 6.78 5.17
N THR A 21 -3.69 6.61 5.04
CA THR A 21 -4.25 5.36 4.51
C THR A 21 -3.96 5.21 3.03
N VAL A 22 -3.36 4.09 2.64
CA VAL A 22 -3.05 3.75 1.25
C VAL A 22 -3.35 2.28 0.98
N TRP A 23 -4.09 2.04 -0.10
CA TRP A 23 -4.35 0.72 -0.64
C TRP A 23 -3.34 0.41 -1.74
N ILE A 24 -2.75 -0.78 -1.67
CA ILE A 24 -1.84 -1.31 -2.68
C ILE A 24 -2.47 -2.55 -3.30
N GLY A 25 -2.87 -2.46 -4.57
CA GLY A 25 -3.45 -3.55 -5.33
C GLY A 25 -2.40 -4.31 -6.14
N ILE A 26 -2.49 -5.64 -6.16
CA ILE A 26 -1.59 -6.52 -6.91
C ILE A 26 -2.39 -7.47 -7.79
N ALA A 27 -1.99 -7.56 -9.07
CA ALA A 27 -2.48 -8.57 -9.99
C ALA A 27 -1.32 -9.33 -10.66
N GLN A 28 -1.42 -10.66 -10.71
CA GLN A 28 -0.48 -11.54 -11.40
C GLN A 28 -1.27 -12.53 -12.26
N LYS A 29 -0.78 -12.80 -13.48
CA LYS A 29 -1.40 -13.77 -14.38
C LYS A 29 -1.59 -15.11 -13.66
N ASN A 30 -2.79 -15.67 -13.76
CA ASN A 30 -3.18 -16.95 -13.14
C ASN A 30 -3.12 -16.97 -11.59
N LYS A 31 -2.99 -15.82 -10.91
CA LYS A 31 -3.16 -15.73 -9.45
C LYS A 31 -4.34 -14.81 -9.11
N LYS A 32 -4.95 -15.00 -7.94
CA LYS A 32 -6.04 -14.14 -7.46
C LYS A 32 -5.51 -12.72 -7.19
N THR A 33 -6.19 -11.72 -7.75
CA THR A 33 -5.94 -10.30 -7.45
C THR A 33 -6.28 -10.01 -5.99
N PHE A 34 -5.46 -9.21 -5.32
CA PHE A 34 -5.71 -8.79 -3.94
C PHE A 34 -5.24 -7.34 -3.73
N ALA A 35 -5.68 -6.74 -2.63
CA ALA A 35 -5.18 -5.46 -2.17
C ALA A 35 -4.88 -5.52 -0.67
N LYS A 36 -3.94 -4.70 -0.20
CA LYS A 36 -3.56 -4.58 1.21
C LYS A 36 -3.58 -3.12 1.62
N THR A 37 -3.98 -2.87 2.86
CA THR A 37 -4.09 -1.52 3.40
C THR A 37 -2.87 -1.21 4.26
N PHE A 38 -2.25 -0.07 3.97
CA PHE A 38 -1.16 0.49 4.73
C PHE A 38 -1.63 1.76 5.41
N HIS A 39 -1.11 2.00 6.60
CA HIS A 39 -1.33 3.27 7.30
C HIS A 39 0.01 3.90 7.67
N PHE A 40 0.24 5.11 7.16
CA PHE A 40 1.45 5.90 7.35
C PHE A 40 1.19 7.11 8.25
N GLY A 41 1.97 7.30 9.31
CA GLY A 41 1.70 8.36 10.30
C GLY A 41 2.20 9.78 9.97
N TYR A 42 2.74 10.06 8.77
CA TYR A 42 3.61 11.23 8.53
C TYR A 42 3.06 12.26 7.53
N LYS A 43 3.91 13.26 7.23
CA LYS A 43 3.68 14.33 6.24
C LYS A 43 3.41 13.75 4.85
N ARG A 44 2.58 14.45 4.06
CA ARG A 44 2.12 14.06 2.72
C ARG A 44 3.19 13.48 1.79
N ASN A 45 4.39 14.10 1.73
CA ASN A 45 5.45 13.63 0.84
C ASN A 45 6.02 12.28 1.29
N LEU A 46 6.25 12.10 2.60
CA LEU A 46 6.72 10.82 3.15
C LEU A 46 5.69 9.71 2.95
N ASN A 47 4.40 10.01 3.11
CA ASN A 47 3.35 9.02 2.85
C ASN A 47 3.41 8.53 1.39
N ARG A 48 3.68 9.42 0.42
CA ARG A 48 3.84 9.02 -0.99
C ARG A 48 5.08 8.15 -1.20
N ASP A 49 6.21 8.50 -0.59
CA ASP A 49 7.45 7.74 -0.71
C ASP A 49 7.30 6.33 -0.10
N TYR A 50 6.75 6.26 1.12
CA TYR A 50 6.48 5.00 1.80
C TYR A 50 5.44 4.14 1.10
N SER A 51 4.48 4.77 0.40
CA SER A 51 3.54 4.04 -0.46
C SER A 51 4.27 3.30 -1.58
N VAL A 52 5.19 4.00 -2.27
CA VAL A 52 5.99 3.42 -3.36
C VAL A 52 6.90 2.31 -2.84
N TRP A 53 7.62 2.54 -1.74
CA TRP A 53 8.50 1.53 -1.15
C TRP A 53 7.74 0.30 -0.66
N SER A 54 6.58 0.51 -0.04
CA SER A 54 5.72 -0.60 0.40
C SER A 54 5.17 -1.38 -0.78
N ALA A 55 4.82 -0.71 -1.88
CA ALA A 55 4.41 -1.38 -3.11
C ALA A 55 5.52 -2.25 -3.70
N PHE A 56 6.77 -1.74 -3.75
CA PHE A 56 7.92 -2.55 -4.16
C PHE A 56 8.16 -3.73 -3.22
N ASN A 57 8.02 -3.55 -1.90
CA ASN A 57 8.17 -4.64 -0.94
C ASN A 57 7.08 -5.71 -1.12
N VAL A 58 5.82 -5.31 -1.34
CA VAL A 58 4.73 -6.25 -1.63
C VAL A 58 5.02 -7.02 -2.92
N VAL A 59 5.51 -6.35 -3.98
CA VAL A 59 5.94 -7.03 -5.21
C VAL A 59 7.05 -8.05 -4.92
N ARG A 60 8.07 -7.66 -4.13
CA ARG A 60 9.13 -8.58 -3.71
C ARG A 60 8.54 -9.80 -2.99
N GLN A 61 7.67 -9.59 -2.00
CA GLN A 61 7.00 -10.65 -1.24
C GLN A 61 6.20 -11.58 -2.13
N VAL A 62 5.43 -11.05 -3.10
CA VAL A 62 4.67 -11.85 -4.06
C VAL A 62 5.56 -12.70 -4.97
N LEU A 63 6.71 -12.16 -5.40
CA LEU A 63 7.68 -12.88 -6.24
C LEU A 63 8.43 -13.96 -5.45
N LEU A 64 8.62 -13.77 -4.15
CA LEU A 64 9.26 -14.72 -3.24
C LEU A 64 8.25 -15.66 -2.54
N GLU A 65 6.96 -15.50 -2.81
CA GLU A 65 5.86 -16.24 -2.18
C GLU A 65 5.84 -16.15 -0.65
N GLU A 66 6.25 -14.98 -0.12
CA GLU A 66 6.21 -14.64 1.31
C GLU A 66 4.78 -14.26 1.75
N GLU A 67 4.48 -14.45 3.03
CA GLU A 67 3.22 -14.00 3.63
C GLU A 67 3.16 -12.46 3.68
N ILE A 68 1.96 -11.91 3.42
CA ILE A 68 1.69 -10.47 3.42
C ILE A 68 0.57 -10.20 4.41
N ALA A 69 0.87 -9.51 5.52
CA ALA A 69 -0.12 -9.14 6.54
C ALA A 69 -1.22 -8.24 5.95
N ASP A 70 -2.45 -8.34 6.47
CA ASP A 70 -3.64 -7.62 5.97
C ASP A 70 -3.57 -6.11 6.18
N ILE A 71 -3.04 -5.67 7.33
CA ILE A 71 -2.86 -4.27 7.68
C ILE A 71 -1.40 -4.08 8.10
N VAL A 72 -0.71 -3.17 7.42
CA VAL A 72 0.69 -2.87 7.71
C VAL A 72 0.83 -1.41 8.15
N TYR A 73 1.15 -1.22 9.42
CA TYR A 73 1.47 0.09 9.98
C TYR A 73 2.95 0.38 9.75
N LYS A 74 3.28 1.58 9.26
CA LYS A 74 4.66 2.06 9.22
C LYS A 74 4.76 3.40 9.94
N SER A 75 5.53 3.39 11.03
CA SER A 75 5.92 4.55 11.83
C SER A 75 7.27 5.13 11.40
#